data_AF-A0A433EQK7-F1
#
_entry.id   AF-A0A433EQK7-F1
#
_cell.length_a   1.000
_cell.length_b   1.000
_cell.length_c   1.000
_cell.angle_alpha   90.00
_cell.angle_beta   90.00
_cell.angle_gamma   90.00
#
_symmetry.space_group_name_H-M   'P 1'
#
loop_
_entity.id
_entity.type
_entity.pdbx_description
1 polymer ?
#
loop_
_entity_poly.entity_id
_entity_poly.type
_entity_poly.pdbx_seq_one_letter_code
_entity_poly.pdbx_strand_id
1 'polypeptide(L)'
;MNNNKFNTLNDREWLRLTGIKKSTFNKMLDILKVAEIEKFKKGGKTNKLSLENRLLMTLLYWREYQTYFHLGKSFDISESNCYRNVYCNCKHAFPKDLINKMITSFKINATIF
;
A
#
# COMPACT_ATOMS: atom_id res chain seq x y z
N MET A 1 8.91 0.34 12.87
CA MET A 1 8.13 1.08 13.87
C MET A 1 6.72 1.40 13.37
N ASN A 2 5.74 1.06 14.23
CA ASN A 2 4.40 1.60 14.47
C ASN A 2 3.51 2.10 13.30
N ASN A 3 2.54 1.25 12.95
CA ASN A 3 1.27 1.58 12.26
C ASN A 3 0.47 2.74 12.94
N ASN A 4 0.93 3.21 14.10
CA ASN A 4 0.24 4.14 14.98
C ASN A 4 0.11 5.55 14.41
N LYS A 5 1.00 6.00 13.50
CA LYS A 5 0.90 7.35 12.92
C LYS A 5 -0.30 7.53 12.00
N PHE A 6 -0.69 6.47 11.29
CA PHE A 6 -1.75 6.57 10.28
C PHE A 6 -3.12 6.15 10.82
N ASN A 7 -3.14 5.32 11.86
CA ASN A 7 -4.38 4.91 12.52
C ASN A 7 -5.07 6.06 13.29
N THR A 8 -4.32 7.10 13.66
CA THR A 8 -4.86 8.27 14.38
C THR A 8 -5.41 9.37 13.47
N LEU A 9 -5.26 9.24 12.14
CA LEU A 9 -5.67 10.28 11.20
C LEU A 9 -7.19 10.32 11.05
N ASN A 10 -7.75 11.52 10.96
CA ASN A 10 -9.16 11.70 10.63
C ASN A 10 -9.41 11.30 9.15
N ASP A 11 -10.66 11.00 8.78
CA ASP A 11 -10.99 10.49 7.44
C ASP A 11 -10.62 11.49 6.32
N ARG A 12 -10.74 12.80 6.59
CA ARG A 12 -10.31 13.85 5.65
C ARG A 12 -8.80 13.89 5.47
N GLU A 13 -8.05 13.76 6.56
CA GLU A 13 -6.57 13.74 6.52
C GLU A 13 -6.07 12.49 5.80
N TRP A 14 -6.70 11.35 6.07
CA TRP A 14 -6.42 10.09 5.38
C TRP A 14 -6.64 10.21 3.87
N LEU A 15 -7.77 10.79 3.44
CA LEU A 15 -8.05 11.01 2.03
C LEU A 15 -7.04 11.98 1.41
N ARG A 16 -6.69 13.06 2.12
CA ARG A 16 -5.68 14.02 1.67
C ARG A 16 -4.27 13.42 1.60
N LEU A 17 -3.95 12.38 2.38
CA LEU A 17 -2.66 11.69 2.35
C LEU A 17 -2.61 10.58 1.29
N THR A 18 -3.61 9.70 1.26
CA THR A 18 -3.58 8.47 0.44
C THR A 18 -4.36 8.57 -0.87
N GLY A 19 -5.36 9.47 -0.93
CA GLY A 19 -6.23 9.65 -2.10
C GLY A 19 -7.36 8.63 -2.17
N ILE A 20 -7.53 7.81 -1.13
CA ILE A 20 -8.56 6.77 -1.05
C ILE A 20 -9.31 6.84 0.28
N LYS A 21 -10.56 6.38 0.29
CA LYS A 21 -11.34 6.22 1.53
C LYS A 21 -10.80 5.04 2.35
N LYS A 22 -10.85 5.13 3.69
CA LYS A 22 -10.43 4.04 4.60
C LYS A 22 -11.20 2.74 4.34
N SER A 23 -12.48 2.83 3.99
CA SER A 23 -13.31 1.66 3.64
C SER A 23 -12.76 0.90 2.44
N THR A 24 -12.29 1.61 1.41
CA THR A 24 -11.65 1.00 0.24
C THR A 24 -10.30 0.39 0.60
N PHE A 25 -9.50 1.08 1.44
CA PHE A 25 -8.22 0.54 1.93
C PHE A 25 -8.40 -0.79 2.66
N ASN A 26 -9.38 -0.91 3.55
CA ASN A 26 -9.65 -2.14 4.28
C ASN A 26 -10.06 -3.29 3.34
N LYS A 27 -10.92 -3.04 2.34
CA LYS A 27 -11.28 -4.05 1.34
C LYS A 27 -10.06 -4.54 0.56
N MET A 28 -9.15 -3.65 0.21
CA MET A 28 -7.91 -4.02 -0.47
C MET A 28 -7.01 -4.85 0.43
N LEU A 29 -6.90 -4.48 1.70
CA LEU A 29 -6.13 -5.22 2.69
C LEU A 29 -6.66 -6.67 2.84
N ASP A 30 -7.97 -6.86 2.88
CA ASP A 30 -8.57 -8.19 2.99
C ASP A 30 -8.27 -9.07 1.77
N ILE A 31 -8.34 -8.50 0.56
CA ILE A 31 -7.94 -9.21 -0.67
C ILE A 31 -6.45 -9.60 -0.61
N LEU A 32 -5.59 -8.71 -0.13
CA LEU A 32 -4.17 -8.98 0.00
C LEU A 32 -3.86 -10.04 1.06
N LYS A 33 -4.61 -10.07 2.17
CA LYS A 33 -4.46 -11.11 3.20
C LYS A 33 -4.73 -12.49 2.61
N VAL A 34 -5.80 -12.63 1.81
CA VAL A 34 -6.12 -13.90 1.13
C VAL A 34 -4.98 -14.31 0.18
N ALA A 35 -4.50 -13.38 -0.66
CA ALA A 35 -3.40 -13.65 -1.59
C ALA A 35 -2.09 -13.99 -0.87
N GLU A 36 -1.82 -13.37 0.28
CA GLU A 36 -0.64 -13.65 1.08
C GLU A 36 -0.70 -15.03 1.75
N ILE A 37 -1.88 -15.45 2.24
CA ILE A 37 -2.09 -16.82 2.74
C ILE A 37 -1.82 -17.84 1.62
N GLU A 38 -2.32 -17.61 0.42
CA GLU A 38 -2.03 -18.48 -0.74
C GLU A 38 -0.54 -18.52 -1.11
N LYS A 39 0.14 -17.37 -1.01
CA LYS A 39 1.59 -17.30 -1.23
C LYS A 39 2.36 -18.07 -0.15
N PHE A 40 1.95 -17.96 1.12
CA PHE A 40 2.58 -18.71 2.22
C PHE A 40 2.36 -20.22 2.11
N LYS A 41 1.24 -20.69 1.54
CA LYS A 41 1.05 -22.12 1.23
C LYS A 41 2.11 -22.67 0.28
N LYS A 42 2.67 -21.83 -0.61
CA LYS A 42 3.75 -22.20 -1.54
C LYS A 42 5.15 -22.15 -0.90
N GLY A 43 5.24 -21.70 0.36
CA GLY A 43 6.50 -21.49 1.08
C GLY A 43 7.14 -20.12 0.79
N GLY A 44 8.01 -19.67 1.71
CA GLY A 44 8.76 -18.42 1.57
C GLY A 44 9.04 -17.70 2.88
N LYS A 45 9.89 -16.67 2.82
CA LYS A 45 10.25 -15.85 3.98
C LYS A 45 9.14 -14.84 4.32
N THR A 46 8.80 -14.74 5.59
CA THR A 46 7.91 -13.71 6.13
C THR A 46 8.58 -12.32 6.03
N ASN A 47 7.83 -11.32 5.57
CA ASN A 47 8.33 -9.94 5.49
C ASN A 47 8.36 -9.30 6.88
N LYS A 48 9.38 -8.47 7.14
CA LYS A 48 9.49 -7.69 8.39
C LYS A 48 8.42 -6.59 8.52
N LEU A 49 7.87 -6.14 7.38
CA LEU A 49 6.88 -5.08 7.32
C LEU A 49 5.46 -5.65 7.24
N SER A 50 4.55 -5.07 8.02
CA SER A 50 3.12 -5.41 7.97
C SER A 50 2.53 -5.17 6.59
N LEU A 51 1.46 -5.91 6.29
CA LEU A 51 0.78 -5.83 4.99
C LEU A 51 0.18 -4.43 4.77
N GLU A 52 -0.34 -3.82 5.84
CA GLU A 52 -0.89 -2.47 5.84
C GLU A 52 0.16 -1.43 5.42
N ASN A 53 1.35 -1.48 6.00
CA ASN A 53 2.41 -0.52 5.68
C ASN A 53 2.96 -0.73 4.28
N ARG A 54 3.01 -1.97 3.79
CA ARG A 54 3.40 -2.27 2.41
C ARG A 54 2.41 -1.66 1.42
N LEU A 55 1.12 -1.83 1.68
CA LEU A 55 0.07 -1.23 0.86
C LEU A 55 0.15 0.30 0.91
N LEU A 56 0.29 0.88 2.10
CA LEU A 56 0.40 2.33 2.27
C LEU A 56 1.62 2.92 1.55
N MET A 57 2.79 2.30 1.68
CA MET A 57 4.00 2.74 0.98
C MET A 57 3.82 2.71 -0.55
N THR A 58 3.09 1.73 -1.07
CA THR A 58 2.79 1.62 -2.51
C THR A 58 1.86 2.75 -2.96
N LEU A 59 0.85 3.08 -2.16
CA LEU A 59 -0.08 4.18 -2.44
C LEU A 59 0.63 5.54 -2.43
N LEU A 60 1.51 5.79 -1.45
CA LEU A 60 2.31 7.02 -1.37
C LEU A 60 3.24 7.15 -2.58
N TYR A 61 3.85 6.04 -3.00
CA TYR A 61 4.67 6.00 -4.21
C TYR A 61 3.85 6.32 -5.46
N TRP A 62 2.64 5.76 -5.62
CA TRP A 62 1.80 6.04 -6.80
C TRP A 62 1.22 7.45 -6.82
N ARG A 63 0.93 8.03 -5.65
CA ARG A 63 0.33 9.36 -5.57
C ARG A 63 1.33 10.47 -5.85
N GLU A 64 2.49 10.41 -5.21
CA GLU A 64 3.44 11.53 -5.16
C GLU A 64 4.81 11.19 -5.75
N TYR A 65 5.01 9.94 -6.18
CA TYR A 65 6.32 9.43 -6.64
C TYR A 65 7.46 9.76 -5.67
N GLN A 66 7.17 9.70 -4.35
CA GLN A 66 8.14 9.94 -3.29
C GLN A 66 9.38 9.05 -3.47
N THR A 67 10.57 9.61 -3.29
CA THR A 67 11.80 8.84 -3.51
C THR A 67 11.93 7.71 -2.49
N TYR A 68 12.56 6.60 -2.90
CA TYR A 68 12.73 5.44 -2.03
C TYR A 68 13.52 5.77 -0.75
N PHE A 69 14.41 6.76 -0.81
CA PHE A 69 15.11 7.27 0.37
C PHE A 69 14.16 7.87 1.41
N HIS A 70 13.23 8.75 1.00
CA HIS A 70 12.27 9.37 1.91
C HIS A 70 11.26 8.36 2.46
N LEU A 71 10.81 7.42 1.63
CA LEU A 71 9.97 6.30 2.07
C LEU A 71 10.72 5.42 3.07
N GLY A 72 11.98 5.08 2.79
CA GLY A 72 12.83 4.32 3.70
C GLY A 72 12.98 4.98 5.06
N LYS A 73 13.20 6.30 5.09
CA LYS A 73 13.25 7.06 6.35
C LYS A 73 11.90 7.09 7.08
N SER A 74 10.80 7.23 6.36
CA SER A 74 9.45 7.29 6.95
C SER A 74 9.01 5.96 7.56
N PHE A 75 9.36 4.84 6.93
CA PHE A 75 9.01 3.49 7.36
C PHE A 75 10.11 2.77 8.16
N ASP A 76 11.27 3.40 8.34
CA ASP A 76 12.47 2.86 9.00
C ASP A 76 12.99 1.57 8.32
N ILE A 77 13.18 1.66 7.01
CA ILE A 77 13.59 0.56 6.14
C ILE A 77 14.71 1.05 5.20
N SER A 78 15.63 0.15 4.82
CA SER A 78 16.64 0.48 3.82
C SER A 78 16.01 0.71 2.44
N GLU A 79 16.64 1.57 1.63
CA GLU A 79 16.15 1.93 0.31
C GLU A 79 15.91 0.71 -0.59
N SER A 80 16.84 -0.24 -0.60
CA SER A 80 16.71 -1.49 -1.37
C SER A 80 15.50 -2.32 -0.93
N ASN A 81 15.17 -2.31 0.35
CA ASN A 81 14.00 -3.01 0.87
C ASN A 81 12.70 -2.27 0.52
N CYS A 82 12.70 -0.94 0.45
CA CYS A 82 11.57 -0.16 -0.07
C CYS A 82 11.30 -0.52 -1.54
N TYR A 83 12.34 -0.51 -2.38
CA TYR A 83 12.22 -0.93 -3.78
C TYR A 83 11.64 -2.33 -3.92
N ARG A 84 12.17 -3.32 -3.19
CA ARG A 84 11.64 -4.70 -3.21
C ARG A 84 10.17 -4.79 -2.78
N ASN A 85 9.75 -3.99 -1.81
CA ASN A 85 8.37 -4.03 -1.33
C ASN A 85 7.39 -3.37 -2.31
N VAL A 86 7.76 -2.22 -2.90
CA VAL A 86 6.94 -1.55 -3.92
C VAL A 86 6.89 -2.39 -5.20
N TYR A 87 8.05 -2.85 -5.68
CA TYR A 87 8.19 -3.52 -6.97
C TYR A 87 7.84 -5.01 -6.92
N CYS A 88 8.47 -5.80 -6.05
CA CYS A 88 8.38 -7.27 -6.08
C CYS A 88 7.16 -7.82 -5.34
N ASN A 89 6.69 -7.13 -4.29
CA ASN A 89 5.59 -7.61 -3.46
C ASN A 89 4.24 -7.06 -3.92
N CYS A 90 4.12 -5.77 -4.24
CA CYS A 90 2.82 -5.19 -4.60
C CYS A 90 2.50 -5.25 -6.10
N LYS A 91 3.47 -5.18 -7.02
CA LYS A 91 3.14 -5.25 -8.45
C LYS A 91 2.72 -6.65 -8.93
N HIS A 92 3.15 -7.70 -8.22
CA HIS A 92 2.92 -9.11 -8.61
C HIS A 92 1.93 -9.85 -7.70
N ALA A 93 1.69 -9.38 -6.47
CA ALA A 93 0.65 -9.94 -5.60
C ALA A 93 -0.73 -9.32 -5.84
N PHE A 94 -0.81 -8.15 -6.48
CA PHE A 94 -2.09 -7.54 -6.80
C PHE A 94 -2.56 -8.09 -8.15
N PRO A 95 -3.72 -8.77 -8.23
CA PRO A 95 -4.28 -9.13 -9.51
C PRO A 95 -4.42 -7.86 -10.35
N LYS A 96 -4.05 -7.93 -11.64
CA LYS A 96 -4.06 -6.77 -12.55
C LYS A 96 -5.43 -6.07 -12.56
N ASP A 97 -6.49 -6.82 -12.30
CA ASP A 97 -7.87 -6.34 -12.16
C ASP A 97 -8.08 -5.41 -10.97
N LEU A 98 -7.38 -5.64 -9.85
CA LEU A 98 -7.41 -4.77 -8.68
C LEU A 98 -6.65 -3.48 -8.95
N ILE A 99 -5.50 -3.54 -9.62
CA ILE A 99 -4.73 -2.37 -10.05
C ILE A 99 -5.56 -1.51 -11.02
N ASN A 100 -6.23 -2.13 -11.98
CA ASN A 100 -7.11 -1.42 -12.92
C ASN A 100 -8.30 -0.79 -12.19
N LYS A 101 -9.00 -1.54 -11.30
CA LYS A 101 -10.07 -0.98 -10.46
C LYS A 101 -9.59 0.15 -9.54
N MET A 102 -8.35 0.08 -9.05
CA MET A 102 -7.72 1.14 -8.26
C MET A 102 -7.45 2.38 -9.10
N ILE A 103 -6.88 2.25 -10.30
CA ILE A 103 -6.63 3.37 -11.22
C ILE A 103 -7.95 4.03 -11.60
N THR A 104 -9.00 3.26 -11.91
CA THR A 104 -10.31 3.81 -12.26
C THR A 104 -10.96 4.50 -11.05
N SER A 105 -10.89 3.92 -9.85
CA SER A 105 -11.43 4.55 -8.62
C SER A 105 -10.65 5.80 -8.22
N PHE A 106 -9.33 5.83 -8.45
CA PHE A 106 -8.49 7.00 -8.20
C PHE A 106 -8.78 8.12 -9.21
N LYS A 107 -8.96 7.78 -10.50
CA LYS A 107 -9.41 8.73 -11.54
C LYS A 107 -10.82 9.25 -11.29
N ILE A 108 -11.77 8.39 -10.90
CA ILE A 108 -13.15 8.78 -10.61
C ILE A 108 -13.21 9.77 -9.42
N ASN A 109 -12.49 9.53 -8.33
CA ASN A 109 -12.49 10.45 -7.18
C ASN A 109 -11.72 11.75 -7.44
N ALA A 110 -10.74 11.76 -8.35
CA ALA A 110 -10.03 12.97 -8.77
C ALA A 110 -10.82 13.82 -9.79
N THR A 111 -11.85 13.27 -10.44
CA THR A 111 -12.68 13.97 -11.43
C THR A 111 -13.99 14.49 -10.81
N ILE A 112 -14.36 14.02 -9.61
CA ILE A 112 -15.58 14.42 -8.88
C ILE A 112 -15.29 15.57 -7.87
N PHE A 113 -14.06 16.09 -7.85
CA PHE A 113 -13.70 17.35 -7.19
C PHE A 113 -13.29 18.40 -8.22
#